data_AF-A0A149TS16-F1
#
_entry.id   AF-A0A149TS16-F1
#
_cell.length_a   1.000
_cell.length_b   1.000
_cell.length_c   1.000
_cell.angle_alpha   90.00
_cell.angle_beta   90.00
_cell.angle_gamma   90.00
#
_symmetry.space_group_name_H-M   'P 1'
#
loop_
_entity.id
_entity.type
_entity.pdbx_description
1 polymer ?
#
loop_
_entity_poly.entity_id
_entity_poly.type
_entity_poly.pdbx_seq_one_letter_code
_entity_poly.pdbx_strand_id
1 'polypeptide(L)'
;MTVIIALCTAAGSAADDPYGDWIGTLVTDQGHNCPVNSTSLLQIKPKRMIFNPEMGSLVLRGKPDKAKQHYHAQLVMEDANHKPLPMVFEAHPVGDTFEGVYGTPECRAHITLKRPESRSWKNFLGND
;
A
#
# COMPACT_ATOMS: atom_id res chain seq x y z
N MET A 1 41.35 -2.49 23.12
CA MET A 1 40.04 -1.89 23.45
C MET A 1 39.31 -1.72 22.13
N THR A 2 38.47 -2.69 21.78
CA THR A 2 37.86 -2.80 20.44
C THR A 2 36.48 -2.14 20.48
N VAL A 3 36.32 -1.04 19.76
CA VAL A 3 35.04 -0.34 19.63
C VAL A 3 34.22 -1.04 18.55
N ILE A 4 33.14 -1.73 18.93
CA ILE A 4 32.17 -2.28 17.98
C ILE A 4 31.21 -1.14 17.62
N ILE A 5 31.43 -0.53 16.45
CA ILE A 5 30.51 0.46 15.88
C ILE A 5 29.31 -0.31 15.34
N ALA A 6 28.19 -0.28 16.05
CA ALA A 6 26.92 -0.82 15.57
C ALA A 6 26.42 0.08 14.42
N LEU A 7 26.56 -0.39 13.19
CA LEU A 7 25.91 0.19 12.02
C LEU A 7 24.39 -0.05 12.16
N CYS A 8 23.68 0.90 12.74
CA CYS A 8 22.24 1.04 12.50
C CYS A 8 22.06 1.35 11.00
N THR A 9 21.84 0.31 10.18
CA THR A 9 21.36 0.51 8.81
C THR A 9 19.95 1.10 8.91
N ALA A 10 19.84 2.42 8.82
CA ALA A 10 18.56 3.08 8.57
C ALA A 10 17.96 2.43 7.31
N ALA A 11 16.68 2.04 7.38
CA ALA A 11 15.99 1.54 6.21
C ALA A 11 16.15 2.56 5.08
N GLY A 12 16.49 2.07 3.87
CA GLY A 12 16.67 2.94 2.71
C GLY A 12 15.39 3.72 2.39
N SER A 13 15.54 4.79 1.60
CA SER A 13 14.40 5.53 1.04
C SER A 13 13.43 4.56 0.35
N ALA A 14 12.16 4.94 0.23
CA ALA A 14 11.16 4.12 -0.47
C ALA A 14 11.56 3.86 -1.94
N ALA A 15 12.33 4.77 -2.53
CA ALA A 15 12.86 4.64 -3.88
C ALA A 15 13.96 3.57 -4.00
N ASP A 16 14.89 3.57 -3.04
CA ASP A 16 16.06 2.68 -3.02
C ASP A 16 15.71 1.28 -2.52
N ASP A 17 14.86 1.21 -1.51
CA ASP A 17 14.33 -0.03 -0.94
C ASP A 17 12.80 0.07 -0.88
N PRO A 18 12.09 -0.31 -1.95
CA PRO A 18 10.62 -0.31 -1.95
C PRO A 18 10.04 -1.54 -1.24
N TYR A 19 10.85 -2.54 -0.92
CA TYR A 19 10.36 -3.84 -0.47
C TYR A 19 9.90 -3.81 0.99
N GLY A 20 8.94 -4.67 1.29
CA GLY A 20 8.36 -4.81 2.63
C GLY A 20 6.92 -4.34 2.71
N ASP A 21 6.51 -4.06 3.94
CA ASP A 21 5.15 -3.66 4.29
C ASP A 21 5.11 -2.15 4.55
N TRP A 22 4.04 -1.50 4.08
CA TRP A 22 3.80 -0.08 4.19
C TRP A 22 2.36 0.16 4.61
N ILE A 23 2.15 1.04 5.59
CA ILE A 23 0.83 1.28 6.18
C ILE A 23 0.48 2.76 6.16
N GLY A 24 -0.81 3.06 6.11
CA GLY A 24 -1.35 4.42 6.15
C GLY A 24 -2.87 4.39 6.16
N THR A 25 -3.51 5.54 6.19
CA THR A 25 -4.98 5.66 6.15
C THR A 25 -5.37 6.45 4.91
N LEU A 26 -6.34 5.94 4.16
CA LEU A 26 -6.88 6.64 3.00
C LEU A 26 -7.65 7.89 3.45
N VAL A 27 -7.56 8.94 2.66
CA VAL A 27 -8.29 10.20 2.85
C VAL A 27 -9.11 10.46 1.60
N THR A 28 -10.42 10.64 1.75
CA THR A 28 -11.33 10.88 0.63
C THR A 28 -11.02 12.22 -0.04
N ASP A 29 -10.80 12.18 -1.35
CA ASP A 29 -10.76 13.38 -2.20
C ASP A 29 -12.14 13.69 -2.76
N GLN A 30 -12.84 12.65 -3.24
CA GLN A 30 -14.09 12.78 -3.97
C GLN A 30 -14.93 11.51 -3.86
N GLY A 31 -16.26 11.68 -3.89
CA GLY A 31 -17.22 10.60 -4.02
C GLY A 31 -17.70 10.05 -2.68
N HIS A 32 -18.21 8.83 -2.71
CA HIS A 32 -18.79 8.15 -1.55
C HIS A 32 -18.24 6.73 -1.43
N ASN A 33 -18.44 6.09 -0.27
CA ASN A 33 -18.02 4.70 -0.02
C ASN A 33 -16.51 4.44 -0.18
N CYS A 34 -15.70 5.47 0.06
CA CYS A 34 -14.26 5.30 0.14
C CYS A 34 -13.88 4.48 1.38
N PRO A 35 -12.98 3.51 1.27
CA PRO A 35 -12.51 2.73 2.41
C PRO A 35 -11.48 3.55 3.22
N VAL A 36 -11.95 4.54 3.99
CA VAL A 36 -11.13 5.52 4.73
C VAL A 36 -11.14 5.35 6.25
N ASN A 37 -11.88 4.37 6.77
CA ASN A 37 -12.15 4.26 8.20
C ASN A 37 -11.09 3.44 8.96
N SER A 38 -10.15 2.80 8.26
CA SER A 38 -9.09 2.02 8.89
C SER A 38 -7.78 2.03 8.09
N THR A 39 -6.75 1.46 8.71
CA THR A 39 -5.42 1.33 8.12
C THR A 39 -5.47 0.49 6.85
N SER A 40 -4.82 0.96 5.81
CA SER A 40 -4.54 0.22 4.57
C SER A 40 -3.12 -0.34 4.60
N LEU A 41 -2.90 -1.41 3.83
CA LEU A 41 -1.60 -2.06 3.68
C LEU A 41 -1.18 -2.10 2.22
N LEU A 42 0.05 -1.69 1.95
CA LEU A 42 0.77 -1.99 0.72
C LEU A 42 1.91 -2.95 1.06
N GLN A 43 1.93 -4.13 0.45
CA GLN A 43 3.04 -5.08 0.58
C GLN A 43 3.71 -5.26 -0.78
N ILE A 44 5.02 -4.98 -0.81
CA ILE A 44 5.85 -5.08 -2.02
C ILE A 44 6.89 -6.19 -1.82
N LYS A 45 6.81 -7.22 -2.66
CA LYS A 45 7.81 -8.29 -2.78
C LYS A 45 8.41 -8.28 -4.19
N PRO A 46 9.61 -8.83 -4.43
CA PRO A 46 10.29 -8.74 -5.74
C PRO A 46 9.46 -9.13 -6.97
N LYS A 47 8.48 -10.03 -6.84
CA LYS A 47 7.66 -10.52 -7.94
C LYS A 47 6.17 -10.18 -7.83
N ARG A 48 5.73 -9.61 -6.72
CA ARG A 48 4.30 -9.37 -6.45
C ARG A 48 4.12 -8.19 -5.52
N MET A 49 3.07 -7.43 -5.77
CA MET A 49 2.60 -6.37 -4.91
C MET A 49 1.12 -6.61 -4.61
N ILE A 50 0.71 -6.32 -3.37
CA ILE A 50 -0.70 -6.25 -3.01
C ILE A 50 -0.99 -4.93 -2.32
N PHE A 51 -2.19 -4.41 -2.53
CA PHE A 51 -2.76 -3.32 -1.77
C PHE A 51 -4.11 -3.75 -1.17
N ASN A 52 -4.24 -3.57 0.13
CA ASN A 52 -5.44 -3.87 0.90
C ASN A 52 -6.00 -2.56 1.45
N PRO A 53 -7.05 -1.97 0.84
CA PRO A 53 -7.76 -0.87 1.45
C PRO A 53 -8.44 -1.35 2.74
N GLU A 54 -8.35 -0.55 3.79
CA GLU A 54 -8.92 -0.84 5.12
C GLU A 54 -8.49 -2.17 5.78
N MET A 55 -7.42 -2.81 5.29
CA MET A 55 -7.06 -4.20 5.66
C MET A 55 -8.28 -5.15 5.62
N GLY A 56 -9.23 -4.87 4.73
CA GLY A 56 -10.43 -5.65 4.55
C GLY A 56 -10.25 -6.84 3.60
N SER A 57 -11.36 -7.38 3.11
CA SER A 57 -11.39 -8.50 2.17
C SER A 57 -10.90 -8.14 0.76
N LEU A 58 -10.81 -6.86 0.43
CA LEU A 58 -10.38 -6.39 -0.89
C LEU A 58 -8.86 -6.47 -1.00
N VAL A 59 -8.38 -7.21 -1.99
CA VAL A 59 -6.95 -7.38 -2.26
C VAL A 59 -6.65 -7.03 -3.72
N LEU A 60 -6.17 -5.81 -3.95
CA LEU A 60 -5.68 -5.37 -5.25
C LEU A 60 -4.31 -5.97 -5.48
N ARG A 61 -4.04 -6.47 -6.70
CA ARG A 61 -2.80 -7.17 -7.03
C ARG A 61 -2.06 -6.50 -8.18
N GLY A 62 -0.74 -6.52 -8.10
CA GLY A 62 0.15 -5.91 -9.07
C GLY A 62 1.51 -6.58 -9.15
N LYS A 63 2.35 -6.09 -10.07
CA LYS A 63 3.77 -6.44 -10.15
C LYS A 63 4.56 -5.15 -9.96
N PRO A 64 5.49 -5.08 -8.99
CA PRO A 64 6.25 -3.87 -8.77
C PRO A 64 7.25 -3.65 -9.91
N ASP A 65 7.41 -2.39 -10.31
CA ASP A 65 8.40 -1.95 -11.28
C ASP A 65 9.32 -0.91 -10.61
N LYS A 66 10.37 -1.41 -9.94
CA LYS A 66 11.34 -0.56 -9.23
C LYS A 66 12.06 0.40 -10.20
N ALA A 67 12.26 0.03 -11.46
CA ALA A 67 12.95 0.90 -12.41
C ALA A 67 12.10 2.13 -12.78
N LYS A 68 10.78 1.95 -12.90
CA LYS A 68 9.84 3.05 -13.18
C LYS A 68 9.39 3.81 -11.94
N GLN A 69 9.62 3.26 -10.76
CA GLN A 69 9.18 3.86 -9.48
C GLN A 69 7.66 4.12 -9.47
N HIS A 70 6.91 3.28 -10.19
CA HIS A 70 5.46 3.39 -10.36
C HIS A 70 4.81 2.04 -10.03
N TYR A 71 3.85 2.06 -9.12
CA TYR A 71 3.34 0.88 -8.44
C TYR A 71 1.84 0.77 -8.62
N HIS A 72 1.45 -0.03 -9.61
CA HIS A 72 0.07 -0.30 -9.95
C HIS A 72 -0.43 -1.60 -9.33
N ALA A 73 -1.59 -1.57 -8.70
CA ALA A 73 -2.36 -2.76 -8.34
C ALA A 73 -3.83 -2.57 -8.67
N GLN A 74 -4.50 -3.64 -9.09
CA GLN A 74 -5.92 -3.59 -9.42
C GLN A 74 -6.67 -4.84 -8.95
N LEU A 75 -7.98 -4.67 -8.79
CA LEU A 75 -8.96 -5.73 -8.57
C LEU A 75 -10.19 -5.37 -9.38
N VAL A 76 -10.72 -6.31 -10.17
CA VAL A 76 -11.99 -6.12 -10.88
C VAL A 76 -13.02 -7.03 -10.24
N MET A 77 -14.08 -6.44 -9.70
CA MET A 77 -15.26 -7.16 -9.21
C MET A 77 -16.39 -7.00 -10.21
N GLU A 78 -17.52 -7.67 -9.95
CA GLU A 78 -18.78 -7.43 -10.63
C GLU A 78 -19.78 -6.80 -9.66
N ASP A 79 -20.57 -5.85 -10.14
CA ASP A 79 -21.72 -5.31 -9.40
C ASP A 79 -22.93 -6.25 -9.47
N ALA A 80 -24.02 -5.89 -8.79
CA ALA A 80 -25.27 -6.67 -8.81
C ALA A 80 -25.91 -6.82 -10.20
N ASN A 81 -25.50 -6.00 -11.17
CA ASN A 81 -25.96 -6.03 -12.56
C ASN A 81 -24.95 -6.73 -13.50
N HIS A 82 -23.95 -7.43 -12.96
CA HIS A 82 -22.86 -8.08 -13.70
C HIS A 82 -21.99 -7.09 -14.50
N LYS A 83 -21.90 -5.84 -14.07
CA LYS A 83 -20.99 -4.85 -14.67
C LYS A 83 -19.64 -4.89 -13.96
N PRO A 84 -18.53 -4.77 -14.71
CA PRO A 84 -17.20 -4.73 -14.11
C PRO A 84 -17.03 -3.46 -13.26
N LEU A 85 -16.60 -3.66 -12.02
CA LEU A 85 -16.28 -2.62 -11.05
C LEU A 85 -14.77 -2.66 -10.79
N PRO A 86 -13.97 -1.89 -11.56
CA PRO A 86 -12.53 -1.84 -11.38
C PRO A 86 -12.19 -1.02 -10.13
N MET A 87 -11.29 -1.54 -9.30
CA MET A 87 -10.61 -0.81 -8.24
C MET A 87 -9.14 -0.74 -8.58
N VAL A 88 -8.57 0.45 -8.50
CA VAL A 88 -7.19 0.71 -8.90
C VAL A 88 -6.47 1.42 -7.76
N PHE A 89 -5.24 1.02 -7.52
CA PHE A 89 -4.30 1.69 -6.66
C PHE A 89 -3.03 1.98 -7.45
N GLU A 90 -2.61 3.24 -7.42
CA GLU A 90 -1.35 3.72 -8.00
C GLU A 90 -0.53 4.39 -6.92
N ALA A 91 0.79 4.15 -6.91
CA ALA A 91 1.69 4.82 -5.98
C ALA A 91 3.07 5.07 -6.58
N HIS A 92 3.77 6.03 -5.99
CA HIS A 92 5.18 6.32 -6.26
C HIS A 92 5.89 6.70 -4.95
N PRO A 93 7.20 6.44 -4.84
CA PRO A 93 7.95 6.79 -3.65
C PRO A 93 8.22 8.29 -3.59
N VAL A 94 8.17 8.84 -2.37
CA VAL A 94 8.52 10.21 -2.02
C VAL A 94 9.32 10.18 -0.72
N GLY A 95 10.64 10.33 -0.82
CA GLY A 95 11.54 10.20 0.33
C GLY A 95 11.48 8.81 0.97
N ASP A 96 11.11 8.76 2.24
CA ASP A 96 10.93 7.54 3.04
C ASP A 96 9.49 7.01 3.02
N THR A 97 8.63 7.52 2.13
CA THR A 97 7.21 7.17 2.04
C THR A 97 6.79 6.77 0.64
N PHE A 98 5.59 6.22 0.52
CA PHE A 98 4.86 6.14 -0.74
C PHE A 98 3.67 7.10 -0.72
N GLU A 99 3.52 7.89 -1.77
CA GLU A 99 2.28 8.61 -2.04
C GLU A 99 1.46 7.79 -3.03
N GLY A 100 0.16 7.66 -2.78
CA GLY A 100 -0.71 6.86 -3.63
C GLY A 100 -2.12 7.38 -3.72
N VAL A 101 -2.82 6.88 -4.75
CA VAL A 101 -4.22 7.15 -5.04
C VAL A 101 -4.95 5.83 -5.20
N TYR A 102 -6.03 5.67 -4.46
CA TYR A 102 -7.01 4.61 -4.62
C TYR A 102 -8.25 5.17 -5.34
N GLY A 103 -8.74 4.43 -6.32
CA GLY A 103 -9.89 4.83 -7.13
C GLY A 103 -10.83 3.67 -7.41
N THR A 104 -12.12 3.98 -7.37
CA THR A 104 -13.22 3.18 -7.92
C THR A 104 -14.07 4.08 -8.81
N PRO A 105 -15.06 3.58 -9.56
CA PRO A 105 -16.00 4.45 -10.28
C PRO A 105 -16.78 5.43 -9.38
N GLU A 106 -16.88 5.16 -8.07
CA GLU A 106 -17.68 5.96 -7.13
C GLU A 106 -16.85 6.78 -6.13
N CYS A 107 -15.54 6.52 -6.04
CA CYS A 107 -14.66 7.10 -5.02
C CYS A 107 -13.27 7.39 -5.57
N ARG A 108 -12.67 8.50 -5.10
CA ARG A 108 -11.23 8.76 -5.16
C ARG A 108 -10.70 9.12 -3.77
N ALA A 109 -9.60 8.51 -3.37
CA ALA A 109 -8.92 8.79 -2.11
C ALA A 109 -7.40 8.76 -2.29
N HIS A 110 -6.68 9.57 -1.52
CA HIS A 110 -5.23 9.56 -1.47
C HIS A 110 -4.72 8.92 -0.17
N ILE A 111 -3.46 8.50 -0.16
CA ILE A 111 -2.81 7.92 1.01
C ILE A 111 -1.32 8.24 1.00
N THR A 112 -0.78 8.54 2.18
CA THR A 112 0.67 8.49 2.45
C THR A 112 0.96 7.23 3.25
N LEU A 113 1.83 6.39 2.72
CA LEU A 113 2.20 5.10 3.26
C LEU A 113 3.61 5.15 3.84
N LYS A 114 3.78 4.65 5.06
CA LYS A 114 5.07 4.63 5.77
C LYS A 114 5.43 3.23 6.20
N ARG A 115 6.72 2.98 6.42
CA ARG A 115 7.16 1.75 7.05
C ARG A 115 6.61 1.68 8.48
N PRO A 116 6.04 0.55 8.90
CA PRO A 116 5.57 0.39 10.27
C PRO A 116 6.76 0.35 11.25
N GLU A 117 6.69 1.13 12.32
CA GLU A 117 7.75 1.21 13.35
C GLU A 117 7.86 -0.06 14.20
N SER A 118 6.79 -0.85 14.28
CA SER A 118 6.75 -2.11 15.04
C SER A 118 5.98 -3.18 14.26
N ARG A 119 6.05 -4.45 14.68
CA ARG A 119 5.29 -5.54 14.04
C ARG A 119 3.85 -5.68 14.54
N SER A 120 3.41 -4.86 15.50
CA SER A 120 2.08 -4.98 16.12
C SER A 120 0.94 -4.84 15.12
N TRP A 121 1.13 -4.10 14.02
CA TRP A 121 0.15 -3.96 12.96
C TRP A 121 -0.22 -5.30 12.29
N LYS A 122 0.66 -6.32 12.35
CA LYS A 122 0.37 -7.66 11.80
C LYS A 122 -0.78 -8.35 12.53
N ASN A 123 -1.00 -8.02 13.80
CA ASN A 123 -2.10 -8.58 14.57
C ASN A 123 -3.48 -8.16 14.03
N PHE A 124 -3.54 -7.10 13.21
CA PHE A 124 -4.77 -6.62 12.57
C PHE A 124 -5.07 -7.33 11.24
N LEU A 125 -4.11 -8.08 10.69
CA LEU A 125 -4.32 -8.85 9.45
C LEU A 125 -4.96 -10.22 9.68
N GLY A 126 -5.14 -10.63 10.94
CA GLY A 126 -5.46 -12.01 11.28
C GLY A 126 -4.24 -12.93 11.07
N ASN A 127 -4.01 -13.85 12.00
CA ASN A 127 -3.17 -15.00 11.68
C ASN A 127 -3.97 -15.88 10.73
N ASP A 128 -3.47 -16.10 9.51
CA ASP A 128 -3.85 -17.26 8.70
C ASP A 128 -3.48 -18.56 9.45
#